data_AF-A0A978VCL5-F1
#
_entry.id   AF-A0A978VCL5-F1
#
_cell.length_a   1.000
_cell.length_b   1.000
_cell.length_c   1.000
_cell.angle_alpha   90.00
_cell.angle_beta   90.00
_cell.angle_gamma   90.00
#
_symmetry.space_group_name_H-M   'P 1'
#
loop_
_entity.id
_entity.type
_entity.pdbx_description
1 polymer ?
#
loop_
_entity_poly.entity_id
_entity_poly.type
_entity_poly.pdbx_seq_one_letter_code
_entity_poly.pdbx_strand_id
1 'polypeptide(L)'
;MNHCSHPVCPVVPSNAGKPSLLPSKGGHITVLHPGQSIHISVSSSWSGSIWGRTPCTKDSDKRKFRILIKDSRSYTEKGGGPISCNLHKPISTTIATFMLNGTDGLDYYEVSFRNGYNLPMLVVPVHNGSGSGSGGHCRTAGCTVNLTSLCPPELRFSEESLGCKSACQAFGDPKLCCTSNGIGLTGNTHCNPNFYREFFKKACPKANSFVDDTSSLFSCPLGQDYSLIFCPSPSTTSNKLQLKVIIPVAIFESLLTALLSALWWWFGDGISICNSNSNNNC
;
A
#
# COMPACT_ATOMS: atom_id res chain seq x y z
N MET A 1 -3.88 9.34 -9.82
CA MET A 1 -5.29 9.32 -9.39
C MET A 1 -5.35 9.02 -7.90
N ASN A 2 -6.18 9.72 -7.13
CA ASN A 2 -6.34 9.51 -5.70
C ASN A 2 -7.66 8.77 -5.37
N HIS A 3 -7.58 7.50 -4.99
CA HIS A 3 -8.72 6.72 -4.49
C HIS A 3 -8.74 6.64 -2.95
N CYS A 4 -7.83 7.33 -2.27
CA CYS A 4 -7.86 7.41 -0.82
C CYS A 4 -9.08 8.23 -0.37
N SER A 5 -9.59 7.96 0.83
CA SER A 5 -10.63 8.77 1.48
C SER A 5 -10.12 10.11 2.02
N HIS A 6 -8.83 10.38 1.88
CA HIS A 6 -8.16 11.60 2.33
C HIS A 6 -7.34 12.23 1.19
N PRO A 7 -7.00 13.53 1.29
CA PRO A 7 -6.13 14.17 0.31
C PRO A 7 -4.73 13.54 0.30
N VAL A 8 -4.12 13.52 -0.88
CA VAL A 8 -2.74 13.04 -1.11
C VAL A 8 -2.00 14.11 -1.90
N CYS A 9 -0.73 14.33 -1.55
CA CYS A 9 0.06 15.39 -2.15
C CYS A 9 1.19 14.77 -2.97
N PRO A 10 0.95 14.49 -4.27
CA PRO A 10 1.92 13.83 -5.12
C PRO A 10 3.21 14.63 -5.27
N VAL A 11 4.31 13.92 -5.46
CA VAL A 11 5.63 14.48 -5.70
C VAL A 11 6.24 13.79 -6.90
N VAL A 12 6.72 14.59 -7.85
CA VAL A 12 7.53 14.15 -8.98
C VAL A 12 8.80 15.02 -8.97
N PRO A 13 9.88 14.58 -8.32
CA PRO A 13 11.06 15.39 -8.14
C PRO A 13 11.73 15.68 -9.48
N SER A 14 12.45 16.79 -9.52
CA SER A 14 13.42 17.08 -10.56
C SER A 14 14.50 16.01 -10.63
N ASN A 15 14.78 15.50 -11.83
CA ASN A 15 16.05 14.81 -12.09
C ASN A 15 17.19 15.84 -12.10
N ALA A 16 18.43 15.37 -11.91
CA ALA A 16 19.61 16.24 -11.99
C ALA A 16 19.58 17.06 -13.30
N GLY A 17 19.58 18.40 -13.17
CA GLY A 17 19.56 19.33 -14.29
C GLY A 17 18.20 19.61 -14.96
N LYS A 18 17.08 19.04 -14.49
CA LYS A 18 15.72 19.31 -15.04
C LYS A 18 14.78 19.90 -13.99
N PRO A 19 13.84 20.79 -14.34
CA PRO A 19 12.84 21.30 -13.39
C PRO A 19 11.89 20.19 -12.93
N SER A 20 11.38 20.31 -11.69
CA SER A 20 10.34 19.43 -11.13
C SER A 20 9.09 19.48 -12.01
N LEU A 21 8.54 18.32 -12.37
CA LEU A 21 7.34 18.22 -13.23
C LEU A 21 6.06 18.65 -12.50
N LEU A 22 6.05 18.53 -11.18
CA LEU A 22 5.08 19.20 -10.32
C LEU A 22 5.81 20.34 -9.59
N PRO A 23 5.79 21.58 -10.12
CA PRO A 23 6.53 22.67 -9.52
C PRO A 23 5.89 23.10 -8.20
N SER A 24 6.69 23.14 -7.13
CA SER A 24 6.39 23.91 -5.91
C SER A 24 6.68 25.41 -6.12
N LYS A 25 6.40 25.96 -7.31
CA LYS A 25 6.70 27.37 -7.60
C LYS A 25 5.72 28.27 -6.83
N GLY A 26 6.26 29.24 -6.10
CA GLY A 26 5.47 30.22 -5.35
C GLY A 26 4.76 29.69 -4.10
N GLY A 27 5.27 28.64 -3.44
CA GLY A 27 4.67 28.15 -2.19
C GLY A 27 3.39 27.32 -2.36
N HIS A 28 3.09 26.90 -3.59
CA HIS A 28 1.90 26.10 -3.89
C HIS A 28 2.26 24.62 -4.07
N ILE A 29 1.51 23.75 -3.40
CA ILE A 29 1.62 22.30 -3.50
C ILE A 29 0.42 21.76 -4.29
N THR A 30 0.65 20.80 -5.17
CA THR A 30 -0.46 20.08 -5.81
C THR A 30 -1.09 19.13 -4.79
N VAL A 31 -2.37 19.32 -4.51
CA VAL A 31 -3.17 18.46 -3.64
C VAL A 31 -4.17 17.71 -4.52
N LEU A 32 -4.22 16.39 -4.39
CA LEU A 32 -5.27 15.57 -4.97
C LEU A 32 -6.27 15.21 -3.87
N HIS A 33 -7.47 15.76 -3.96
CA HIS A 33 -8.59 15.34 -3.12
C HIS A 33 -9.09 13.94 -3.52
N PRO A 34 -9.87 13.26 -2.65
CA PRO A 34 -10.49 11.98 -3.00
C PRO A 34 -11.21 12.04 -4.35
N GLY A 35 -10.96 11.06 -5.21
CA GLY A 35 -11.51 10.96 -6.57
C GLY A 35 -10.80 11.81 -7.62
N GLN A 36 -9.88 12.72 -7.25
CA GLN A 36 -9.20 13.58 -8.23
C GLN A 36 -8.04 12.87 -8.95
N SER A 37 -7.79 13.32 -10.17
CA SER A 37 -6.65 12.92 -10.98
C SER A 37 -5.99 14.13 -11.63
N ILE A 38 -4.70 14.01 -11.90
CA ILE A 38 -3.92 14.94 -12.72
C ILE A 38 -3.22 14.14 -13.81
N HIS A 39 -3.05 14.77 -14.97
CA HIS A 39 -2.22 14.25 -16.05
C HIS A 39 -0.85 14.91 -15.97
N ILE A 40 0.21 14.12 -16.15
CA ILE A 40 1.60 14.61 -16.14
C ILE A 40 2.24 14.15 -17.44
N SER A 41 2.61 15.10 -18.30
CA SER A 41 3.33 14.79 -19.53
C SER A 41 4.82 14.75 -19.27
N VAL A 42 5.47 13.68 -19.72
CA VAL A 42 6.92 13.47 -19.60
C VAL A 42 7.54 13.20 -20.97
N SER A 43 8.87 13.36 -21.08
CA SER A 43 9.57 12.97 -22.31
C SER A 43 9.53 11.44 -22.50
N SER A 44 9.61 10.96 -23.73
CA SER A 44 9.66 9.52 -24.06
C SER A 44 10.85 8.78 -23.44
N SER A 45 11.92 9.48 -23.06
CA SER A 45 13.09 8.95 -22.35
C SER A 45 13.17 9.40 -20.88
N TRP A 46 12.02 9.66 -20.25
CA TRP A 46 12.00 10.11 -18.86
C TRP A 46 12.33 8.96 -17.91
N SER A 47 13.26 9.20 -17.00
CA SER A 47 13.50 8.35 -15.83
C SER A 47 13.23 9.13 -14.58
N GLY A 48 12.58 8.56 -13.57
CA GLY A 48 12.31 9.29 -12.34
C GLY A 48 11.41 8.53 -11.39
N SER A 49 11.05 9.18 -10.30
CA SER A 49 10.21 8.58 -9.26
C SER A 49 8.99 9.42 -8.96
N ILE A 50 7.92 8.78 -8.49
CA ILE A 50 6.69 9.43 -8.07
C ILE A 50 6.27 8.84 -6.72
N TRP A 51 5.86 9.69 -5.78
CA TRP A 51 5.27 9.23 -4.52
C TRP A 51 4.15 10.16 -4.06
N GLY A 52 3.31 9.65 -3.14
CA GLY A 52 2.28 10.43 -2.48
C GLY A 52 2.71 10.78 -1.06
N ARG A 53 2.53 12.04 -0.65
CA ARG A 53 2.71 12.45 0.75
C ARG A 53 1.39 12.38 1.50
N THR A 54 1.47 11.86 2.72
CA THR A 54 0.37 11.76 3.67
C THR A 54 0.88 11.97 5.10
N PRO A 55 -0.01 12.38 6.02
CA PRO A 55 -1.32 12.95 5.72
C PRO A 55 -1.21 14.41 5.26
N CYS A 56 -2.20 14.87 4.49
CA CYS A 56 -2.38 16.29 4.14
C CYS A 56 -3.58 16.81 4.94
N THR A 57 -3.40 17.83 5.79
CA THR A 57 -4.45 18.33 6.71
C THR A 57 -4.80 19.79 6.43
N LYS A 58 -6.06 20.16 6.67
CA LYS A 58 -6.48 21.57 6.66
C LYS A 58 -5.82 22.31 7.83
N ASP A 59 -5.36 23.53 7.59
CA ASP A 59 -4.53 24.34 8.49
C ASP A 59 -5.19 24.67 9.85
N SER A 60 -6.50 24.45 10.01
CA SER A 60 -7.19 24.57 11.30
C SER A 60 -6.74 23.52 12.32
N ASP A 61 -6.23 22.37 11.86
CA ASP A 61 -5.77 21.26 12.70
C ASP A 61 -4.26 21.27 12.98
N LYS A 62 -3.62 22.46 12.86
CA LYS A 62 -2.19 22.74 13.17
C LYS A 62 -1.67 22.09 14.46
N ARG A 63 -2.52 21.76 15.43
CA ARG A 63 -2.13 21.18 16.72
C ARG A 63 -1.71 19.71 16.65
N LYS A 64 -2.18 18.91 15.68
CA LYS A 64 -1.78 17.49 15.59
C LYS A 64 -0.44 17.28 14.84
N PHE A 65 -0.11 18.13 13.87
CA PHE A 65 1.07 17.93 13.02
C PHE A 65 2.32 18.72 13.42
N ARG A 66 2.17 19.83 14.17
CA ARG A 66 3.32 20.66 14.59
C ARG A 66 4.26 19.97 15.59
N ILE A 67 3.81 18.90 16.26
CA ILE A 67 4.62 18.19 17.26
C ILE A 67 5.59 17.20 16.59
N LEU A 68 5.27 16.68 15.39
CA LEU A 68 6.04 15.59 14.78
C LEU A 68 7.19 16.05 13.86
N ILE A 69 7.23 17.34 13.47
CA ILE A 69 8.24 17.86 12.54
C ILE A 69 8.61 19.26 12.96
N LYS A 70 9.84 19.44 13.45
CA LYS A 70 10.33 20.70 14.02
C LYS A 70 10.39 21.88 13.02
N ASP A 71 10.14 21.66 11.71
CA ASP A 71 10.26 22.67 10.66
C ASP A 71 9.18 22.57 9.54
N SER A 72 7.89 22.44 9.90
CA SER A 72 6.81 22.46 8.90
C SER A 72 6.62 23.87 8.31
N ARG A 73 7.14 24.14 7.10
CA ARG A 73 6.73 25.33 6.32
C ARG A 73 5.31 25.08 5.78
N SER A 74 4.38 26.02 5.98
CA SER A 74 2.98 25.93 5.50
C SER A 74 2.90 26.36 4.03
N TYR A 75 2.16 25.60 3.22
CA TYR A 75 1.98 25.83 1.78
C TYR A 75 0.48 25.95 1.52
N THR A 76 0.08 26.78 0.57
CA THR A 76 -1.32 26.98 0.21
C THR A 76 -1.64 26.18 -1.04
N GLU A 77 -2.81 25.53 -1.07
CA GLU A 77 -3.34 24.99 -2.30
C GLU A 77 -3.59 26.14 -3.29
N LYS A 78 -3.39 25.91 -4.59
CA LYS A 78 -3.65 26.94 -5.61
C LYS A 78 -5.16 27.18 -5.73
N GLY A 79 -5.66 28.29 -5.19
CA GLY A 79 -7.07 28.68 -5.24
C GLY A 79 -7.95 28.11 -4.12
N GLY A 80 -7.35 27.51 -3.08
CA GLY A 80 -8.05 26.93 -1.94
C GLY A 80 -7.54 27.46 -0.59
N GLY A 81 -8.30 27.17 0.48
CA GLY A 81 -7.85 27.42 1.86
C GLY A 81 -6.55 26.68 2.20
N PRO A 82 -5.87 27.04 3.29
CA PRO A 82 -4.56 26.47 3.59
C PRO A 82 -4.66 24.95 3.88
N ILE A 83 -3.97 24.15 3.07
CA ILE A 83 -3.75 22.70 3.28
C ILE A 83 -2.25 22.51 3.50
N SER A 84 -1.87 22.08 4.70
CA SER A 84 -0.48 21.82 5.04
C SER A 84 -0.14 20.35 4.83
N CYS A 85 0.97 20.12 4.15
CA CYS A 85 1.46 18.79 3.79
C CYS A 85 2.92 18.71 4.21
N ASN A 86 3.33 17.59 4.79
CA ASN A 86 4.72 17.40 5.19
C ASN A 86 5.66 17.55 3.97
N LEU A 87 6.51 18.58 3.95
CA LEU A 87 7.42 18.79 2.83
C LEU A 87 8.74 18.05 2.91
N HIS A 88 9.07 17.49 4.06
CA HIS A 88 10.23 16.63 4.17
C HIS A 88 9.95 15.30 3.46
N LYS A 89 11.01 14.66 2.95
CA LYS A 89 10.92 13.29 2.46
C LYS A 89 10.23 12.46 3.56
N PRO A 90 9.07 11.83 3.30
CA PRO A 90 8.41 11.07 4.34
C PRO A 90 9.40 10.01 4.84
N ILE A 91 9.51 9.87 6.16
CA ILE A 91 10.47 8.93 6.77
C ILE A 91 10.28 7.57 6.12
N SER A 92 9.03 7.15 5.88
CA SER A 92 8.68 5.99 5.09
C SER A 92 7.78 6.34 3.91
N THR A 93 8.12 5.87 2.72
CA THR A 93 7.43 6.25 1.47
C THR A 93 7.37 5.08 0.51
N THR A 94 6.17 4.77 0.04
CA THR A 94 5.96 3.93 -1.14
C THR A 94 6.30 4.73 -2.40
N ILE A 95 7.24 4.25 -3.21
CA ILE A 95 7.77 4.98 -4.36
C ILE A 95 7.50 4.19 -5.63
N ALA A 96 6.91 4.83 -6.64
CA ALA A 96 6.93 4.33 -8.00
C ALA A 96 8.15 4.87 -8.74
N THR A 97 8.86 4.04 -9.49
CA THR A 97 10.01 4.43 -10.30
C THR A 97 9.77 4.02 -11.75
N PHE A 98 10.21 4.87 -12.67
CA PHE A 98 10.09 4.68 -14.11
C PHE A 98 11.43 4.93 -14.78
N MET A 99 11.68 4.18 -15.85
CA MET A 99 12.75 4.39 -16.81
C MET A 99 12.15 4.13 -18.19
N LEU A 100 11.66 5.19 -18.84
CA LEU A 100 11.05 5.11 -20.16
C LEU A 100 12.13 5.07 -21.23
N ASN A 101 11.90 4.29 -22.29
CA ASN A 101 12.89 4.03 -23.34
C ASN A 101 14.27 3.65 -22.78
N GLY A 102 14.28 2.67 -21.88
CA GLY A 102 15.47 2.09 -21.29
C GLY A 102 16.18 1.10 -22.22
N THR A 103 16.81 0.08 -21.64
CA THR A 103 17.46 -0.99 -22.40
C THR A 103 16.47 -1.71 -23.32
N ASP A 104 16.95 -2.20 -24.46
CA ASP A 104 16.17 -2.92 -25.47
C ASP A 104 14.96 -2.13 -26.02
N GLY A 105 14.93 -0.80 -25.84
CA GLY A 105 13.81 0.03 -26.25
C GLY A 105 12.53 -0.32 -25.50
N LEU A 106 12.62 -0.68 -24.22
CA LEU A 106 11.48 -0.95 -23.35
C LEU A 106 11.36 0.11 -22.26
N ASP A 107 10.13 0.36 -21.84
CA ASP A 107 9.87 1.07 -20.60
C ASP A 107 10.00 0.09 -19.43
N TYR A 108 10.62 0.54 -18.35
CA TYR A 108 10.68 -0.20 -17.09
C TYR A 108 10.04 0.59 -15.96
N TYR A 109 9.31 -0.11 -15.10
CA TYR A 109 8.66 0.50 -13.95
C TYR A 109 8.55 -0.49 -12.79
N GLU A 110 8.57 0.07 -11.58
CA GLU A 110 8.38 -0.66 -10.34
C GLU A 110 7.66 0.20 -9.30
N VAL A 111 7.07 -0.46 -8.30
CA VAL A 111 6.68 0.16 -7.04
C VAL A 111 7.52 -0.47 -5.94
N SER A 112 8.15 0.35 -5.10
CA SER A 112 9.14 -0.08 -4.13
C SER A 112 8.76 0.32 -2.70
N PHE A 113 9.06 -0.60 -1.77
CA PHE A 113 9.02 -0.40 -0.32
C PHE A 113 10.42 -0.33 0.32
N ARG A 114 11.48 -0.19 -0.49
CA ARG A 114 12.85 -0.03 0.04
C ARG A 114 12.97 1.16 1.00
N ASN A 115 12.18 2.20 0.77
CA ASN A 115 12.07 3.37 1.63
C ASN A 115 10.88 3.29 2.61
N GLY A 116 10.38 2.09 2.92
CA GLY A 116 9.20 1.87 3.76
C GLY A 116 7.88 2.03 3.00
N TYR A 117 6.79 2.10 3.75
CA TYR A 117 5.43 2.16 3.23
C TYR A 117 4.65 3.26 3.93
N ASN A 118 3.82 3.99 3.20
CA ASN A 118 2.89 4.97 3.79
C ASN A 118 1.46 4.86 3.26
N LEU A 119 1.28 4.42 2.02
CA LEU A 119 -0.04 4.24 1.40
C LEU A 119 0.02 3.21 0.26
N PRO A 120 -1.08 2.50 -0.02
CA PRO A 120 -1.11 1.52 -1.10
C PRO A 120 -1.04 2.24 -2.45
N MET A 121 -0.34 1.64 -3.41
CA MET A 121 -0.06 2.26 -4.71
C MET A 121 0.00 1.20 -5.80
N LEU A 122 -0.58 1.51 -6.96
CA LEU A 122 -0.43 0.72 -8.19
C LEU A 122 0.08 1.59 -9.34
N VAL A 123 0.87 0.98 -10.21
CA VAL A 123 1.20 1.47 -11.55
C VAL A 123 0.58 0.50 -12.56
N VAL A 124 -0.35 1.01 -13.36
CA VAL A 124 -1.09 0.24 -14.37
C VAL A 124 -0.75 0.82 -15.75
N PRO A 125 -0.09 0.07 -16.63
CA PRO A 125 0.05 0.47 -18.03
C PRO A 125 -1.33 0.59 -18.68
N VAL A 126 -1.56 1.68 -19.40
CA VAL A 126 -2.78 1.95 -20.16
C VAL A 126 -2.46 1.66 -21.62
N HIS A 127 -3.11 0.64 -22.19
CA HIS A 127 -2.91 0.27 -23.59
C HIS A 127 -3.68 1.23 -24.51
N ASN A 128 -2.98 1.84 -25.47
CA ASN A 128 -3.59 2.60 -26.57
C ASN A 128 -3.89 1.69 -27.80
N GLY A 129 -3.99 0.37 -27.62
CA GLY A 129 -4.26 -0.60 -28.70
C GLY A 129 -4.69 -1.99 -28.22
N SER A 130 -5.36 -2.75 -29.11
CA SER A 130 -6.05 -4.02 -28.87
C SER A 130 -5.13 -5.25 -28.71
N GLY A 131 -4.10 -5.13 -27.87
CA GLY A 131 -3.24 -6.25 -27.50
C GLY A 131 -3.26 -6.43 -25.99
N SER A 132 -4.13 -7.30 -25.47
CA SER A 132 -3.90 -7.87 -24.14
C SER A 132 -2.49 -8.46 -24.15
N GLY A 133 -1.59 -7.97 -23.30
CA GLY A 133 -0.17 -8.30 -23.24
C GLY A 133 0.11 -9.81 -23.27
N SER A 134 0.10 -10.36 -24.48
CA SER A 134 0.31 -11.77 -24.75
C SER A 134 1.80 -11.94 -24.94
N GLY A 135 2.50 -11.99 -23.79
CA GLY A 135 3.95 -12.01 -23.68
C GLY A 135 4.50 -11.76 -22.28
N GLY A 136 3.65 -11.57 -21.26
CA GLY A 136 4.09 -11.36 -19.86
C GLY A 136 4.58 -9.93 -19.54
N HIS A 137 4.62 -9.06 -20.55
CA HIS A 137 4.91 -7.63 -20.42
C HIS A 137 3.67 -6.82 -20.02
N CYS A 138 3.88 -5.57 -19.61
CA CYS A 138 2.83 -4.59 -19.27
C CYS A 138 1.94 -5.01 -18.08
N ARG A 139 2.49 -5.74 -17.11
CA ARG A 139 1.78 -6.14 -15.90
C ARG A 139 1.71 -5.02 -14.88
N THR A 140 0.62 -4.97 -14.12
CA THR A 140 0.47 -4.03 -13.01
C THR A 140 1.54 -4.23 -11.92
N ALA A 141 2.20 -3.15 -11.50
CA ALA A 141 3.15 -3.12 -10.40
C ALA A 141 2.51 -2.50 -9.14
N GLY A 142 2.93 -2.95 -7.95
CA GLY A 142 2.55 -2.36 -6.66
C GLY A 142 1.70 -3.23 -5.75
N CYS A 143 0.92 -2.59 -4.89
CA CYS A 143 0.15 -3.27 -3.85
C CYS A 143 -1.15 -2.55 -3.49
N THR A 144 -2.21 -3.34 -3.29
CA THR A 144 -3.52 -2.90 -2.81
C THR A 144 -3.69 -3.11 -1.30
N VAL A 145 -2.81 -3.87 -0.66
CA VAL A 145 -2.89 -4.19 0.78
C VAL A 145 -2.48 -2.97 1.60
N ASN A 146 -3.25 -2.70 2.66
CA ASN A 146 -2.85 -1.71 3.65
C ASN A 146 -1.81 -2.29 4.61
N LEU A 147 -0.52 -2.04 4.35
CA LEU A 147 0.55 -2.56 5.21
C LEU A 147 0.66 -1.87 6.56
N THR A 148 0.04 -0.69 6.75
CA THR A 148 0.06 0.00 8.05
C THR A 148 -0.60 -0.86 9.14
N SER A 149 -1.73 -1.51 8.84
CA SER A 149 -2.44 -2.37 9.80
C SER A 149 -1.74 -3.71 10.06
N LEU A 150 -0.88 -4.13 9.14
CA LEU A 150 -0.12 -5.39 9.25
C LEU A 150 1.32 -5.16 9.71
N CYS A 151 1.72 -3.91 9.90
CA CYS A 151 3.11 -3.55 10.14
C CYS A 151 3.63 -4.24 11.42
N PRO A 152 4.77 -4.95 11.36
CA PRO A 152 5.41 -5.52 12.54
C PRO A 152 5.66 -4.45 13.61
N PRO A 153 5.42 -4.72 14.91
CA PRO A 153 5.51 -3.72 15.98
C PRO A 153 6.81 -2.91 16.00
N GLU A 154 7.93 -3.54 15.66
CA GLU A 154 9.28 -2.95 15.63
C GLU A 154 9.46 -1.98 14.46
N LEU A 155 8.67 -2.14 13.40
CA LEU A 155 8.66 -1.26 12.23
C LEU A 155 7.61 -0.15 12.31
N ARG A 156 6.78 -0.12 13.36
CA ARG A 156 5.75 0.92 13.51
C ARG A 156 6.38 2.27 13.88
N PHE A 157 5.65 3.32 13.54
CA PHE A 157 5.84 4.62 14.15
C PHE A 157 5.10 4.68 15.48
N SER A 158 5.49 5.61 16.37
CA SER A 158 4.76 5.89 17.61
C SER A 158 3.32 6.36 17.35
N GLU A 159 3.09 6.96 16.18
CA GLU A 159 1.78 7.34 15.67
C GLU A 159 1.37 6.37 14.56
N GLU A 160 0.28 5.64 14.75
CA GLU A 160 -0.14 4.55 13.87
C GLU A 160 -0.42 4.99 12.42
N SER A 161 -0.75 6.26 12.18
CA SER A 161 -1.14 6.77 10.86
C SER A 161 0.03 7.12 9.92
N LEU A 162 1.28 6.90 10.32
CA LEU A 162 2.47 7.32 9.55
C LEU A 162 3.02 6.25 8.60
N GLY A 163 2.42 5.06 8.58
CA GLY A 163 2.85 3.96 7.70
C GLY A 163 3.67 2.90 8.41
N CYS A 164 4.58 2.26 7.68
CA CYS A 164 5.45 1.19 8.14
C CYS A 164 6.90 1.45 7.72
N LYS A 165 7.82 1.46 8.69
CA LYS A 165 9.25 1.63 8.42
C LYS A 165 9.79 0.48 7.59
N SER A 166 10.78 0.76 6.75
CA SER A 166 11.68 -0.30 6.29
C SER A 166 12.57 -0.74 7.47
N ALA A 167 13.10 -1.96 7.39
CA ALA A 167 14.08 -2.45 8.35
C ALA A 167 15.31 -1.51 8.47
N CYS A 168 15.78 -0.97 7.35
CA CYS A 168 16.86 0.01 7.35
C CYS A 168 16.52 1.26 8.18
N GLN A 169 15.32 1.78 8.03
CA GLN A 169 14.86 2.96 8.79
C GLN A 169 14.66 2.68 10.28
N ALA A 170 14.26 1.45 10.63
CA ALA A 170 14.02 1.08 12.02
C ALA A 170 15.32 0.82 12.80
N PHE A 171 16.30 0.16 12.17
CA PHE A 171 17.48 -0.34 12.86
C PHE A 171 18.80 0.33 12.47
N GLY A 172 18.89 0.95 11.29
CA GLY A 172 20.14 1.53 10.77
C GLY A 172 21.26 0.51 10.50
N ASP A 173 20.99 -0.79 10.63
CA ASP A 173 21.96 -1.86 10.38
C ASP A 173 22.37 -1.87 8.90
N PRO A 174 23.68 -1.72 8.57
CA PRO A 174 24.18 -1.77 7.20
C PRO A 174 23.72 -3.00 6.41
N LYS A 175 23.55 -4.16 7.05
CA LYS A 175 23.04 -5.39 6.41
C LYS A 175 21.57 -5.25 5.98
N LEU A 176 20.76 -4.58 6.79
CA LEU A 176 19.35 -4.31 6.48
C LEU A 176 19.22 -3.18 5.45
N CYS A 177 20.12 -2.20 5.51
CA CYS A 177 20.23 -1.07 4.60
C CYS A 177 20.87 -1.40 3.25
N CYS A 178 21.47 -2.58 3.09
CA CYS A 178 22.26 -2.89 1.90
C CYS A 178 23.40 -1.89 1.69
N THR A 179 24.15 -1.56 2.74
CA THR A 179 25.28 -0.64 2.63
C THR A 179 26.56 -1.24 3.19
N SER A 180 27.69 -0.85 2.61
CA SER A 180 29.03 -1.09 3.16
C SER A 180 29.79 0.22 3.16
N ASN A 181 30.30 0.65 4.31
CA ASN A 181 30.95 1.95 4.49
C ASN A 181 30.11 3.14 3.96
N GLY A 182 28.78 3.06 4.11
CA GLY A 182 27.85 4.09 3.61
C GLY A 182 27.56 4.04 2.11
N ILE A 183 28.20 3.13 1.37
CA ILE A 183 27.98 2.93 -0.06
C ILE A 183 26.88 1.90 -0.25
N GLY A 184 25.88 2.22 -1.08
CA GLY A 184 24.81 1.29 -1.47
C GLY A 184 25.37 0.11 -2.25
N LEU A 185 25.01 -1.09 -1.80
CA LEU A 185 25.41 -2.34 -2.42
C LEU A 185 24.38 -2.77 -3.47
N THR A 186 24.86 -3.42 -4.52
CA THR A 186 24.05 -4.10 -5.53
C THR A 186 24.51 -5.55 -5.59
N GLY A 187 23.61 -6.49 -5.91
CA GLY A 187 23.92 -7.92 -5.99
C GLY A 187 23.49 -8.72 -4.75
N ASN A 188 22.92 -9.90 -5.02
CA ASN A 188 22.26 -10.79 -4.05
C ASN A 188 23.15 -11.29 -2.90
N THR A 189 24.47 -11.21 -3.03
CA THR A 189 25.45 -11.77 -2.10
C THR A 189 25.68 -10.93 -0.85
N HIS A 190 25.32 -9.64 -0.88
CA HIS A 190 25.61 -8.74 0.24
C HIS A 190 24.38 -8.40 1.09
N CYS A 191 23.20 -8.75 0.60
CA CYS A 191 21.92 -8.37 1.15
C CYS A 191 21.06 -9.62 1.40
N ASN A 192 21.46 -10.46 2.35
CA ASN A 192 20.73 -11.70 2.66
C ASN A 192 19.23 -11.45 2.92
N PRO A 193 18.35 -12.36 2.45
CA PRO A 193 16.94 -12.35 2.82
C PRO A 193 16.78 -12.28 4.34
N ASN A 194 15.84 -11.46 4.79
CA ASN A 194 15.51 -11.32 6.20
C ASN A 194 14.00 -11.20 6.38
N PHE A 195 13.54 -11.46 7.61
CA PHE A 195 12.13 -11.49 7.98
C PHE A 195 11.35 -10.26 7.48
N TYR A 196 11.92 -9.05 7.59
CA TYR A 196 11.23 -7.82 7.21
C TYR A 196 11.05 -7.70 5.69
N ARG A 197 12.04 -8.08 4.89
CA ARG A 197 11.93 -8.07 3.42
C ARG A 197 10.89 -9.07 2.93
N GLU A 198 10.89 -10.25 3.54
CA GLU A 198 9.91 -11.31 3.27
C GLU A 198 8.49 -10.88 3.68
N PHE A 199 8.34 -10.14 4.78
CA PHE A 199 7.06 -9.56 5.18
C PHE A 199 6.48 -8.67 4.06
N PHE A 200 7.25 -7.69 3.58
CA PHE A 200 6.81 -6.80 2.49
C PHE A 200 6.53 -7.58 1.20
N LYS A 201 7.42 -8.51 0.83
CA LYS A 201 7.29 -9.29 -0.42
C LYS A 201 6.08 -10.22 -0.39
N LYS A 202 5.86 -10.92 0.73
CA LYS A 202 4.73 -11.83 0.90
C LYS A 202 3.40 -11.09 0.88
N ALA A 203 3.33 -9.94 1.53
CA ALA A 203 2.12 -9.12 1.53
C ALA A 203 1.84 -8.49 0.16
N CYS A 204 2.89 -8.18 -0.61
CA CYS A 204 2.80 -7.49 -1.88
C CYS A 204 3.76 -8.09 -2.93
N PRO A 205 3.43 -9.22 -3.56
CA PRO A 205 4.36 -9.94 -4.46
C PRO A 205 4.77 -9.14 -5.71
N LYS A 206 3.93 -8.18 -6.12
CA LYS A 206 4.13 -7.31 -7.29
C LYS A 206 4.85 -5.99 -6.95
N ALA A 207 5.39 -5.85 -5.75
CA ALA A 207 6.14 -4.68 -5.33
C ALA A 207 7.55 -5.08 -4.91
N ASN A 208 8.52 -4.25 -5.28
CA ASN A 208 9.92 -4.44 -4.95
C ASN A 208 10.15 -4.14 -3.47
N SER A 209 10.67 -5.10 -2.70
CA SER A 209 11.01 -4.90 -1.29
C SER A 209 12.53 -4.84 -1.02
N PHE A 210 13.38 -5.15 -1.98
CA PHE A 210 14.85 -5.15 -1.84
C PHE A 210 15.59 -5.01 -3.19
N VAL A 211 16.86 -4.62 -3.13
CA VAL A 211 17.65 -4.16 -4.30
C VAL A 211 17.69 -5.19 -5.44
N ASP A 212 17.80 -6.47 -5.13
CA ASP A 212 17.96 -7.54 -6.14
C ASP A 212 16.65 -8.22 -6.54
N ASP A 213 15.49 -7.67 -6.15
CA ASP A 213 14.19 -8.19 -6.55
C ASP A 213 13.86 -7.82 -8.01
N THR A 214 14.41 -8.58 -8.96
CA THR A 214 14.10 -8.41 -10.38
C THR A 214 12.69 -8.89 -10.75
N SER A 215 12.04 -9.69 -9.89
CA SER A 215 10.69 -10.22 -10.16
C SER A 215 9.59 -9.16 -10.08
N SER A 216 9.89 -8.02 -9.43
CA SER A 216 9.00 -6.86 -9.30
C SER A 216 9.39 -5.69 -10.21
N LEU A 217 10.38 -5.89 -11.09
CA LEU A 217 10.70 -4.96 -12.16
C LEU A 217 9.90 -5.37 -13.39
N PHE A 218 8.97 -4.53 -13.80
CA PHE A 218 8.09 -4.80 -14.93
C PHE A 218 8.54 -3.98 -16.14
N SER A 219 8.31 -4.52 -17.32
CA SER A 219 8.60 -3.84 -18.57
C SER A 219 7.39 -3.81 -19.50
N CYS A 220 7.36 -2.83 -20.41
CA CYS A 220 6.34 -2.69 -21.43
C CYS A 220 6.98 -2.07 -22.70
N PRO A 221 6.49 -2.37 -23.91
CA PRO A 221 6.94 -1.69 -25.13
C PRO A 221 6.72 -0.17 -25.05
N LEU A 222 7.44 0.60 -25.87
CA LEU A 222 7.31 2.06 -25.94
C LEU A 222 5.91 2.50 -26.37
N GLY A 223 5.59 3.76 -26.07
CA GLY A 223 4.36 4.42 -26.52
C GLY A 223 3.16 4.18 -25.59
N GLN A 224 3.43 3.72 -24.38
CA GLN A 224 2.42 3.36 -23.40
C GLN A 224 2.22 4.51 -22.41
N ASP A 225 0.96 4.75 -22.05
CA ASP A 225 0.63 5.63 -20.95
C ASP A 225 0.57 4.84 -19.64
N TYR A 226 0.69 5.51 -18.50
CA TYR A 226 0.68 4.86 -17.19
C TYR A 226 -0.27 5.55 -16.22
N SER A 227 -1.14 4.76 -15.60
CA SER A 227 -1.98 5.19 -14.49
C SER A 227 -1.31 4.84 -13.16
N LEU A 228 -0.89 5.87 -12.41
CA LEU A 228 -0.49 5.74 -11.01
C LEU A 228 -1.68 6.02 -10.10
N ILE A 229 -2.05 5.03 -9.29
CA ILE A 229 -3.25 5.04 -8.45
C ILE A 229 -2.84 4.94 -6.97
N PHE A 230 -3.23 5.92 -6.17
CA PHE A 230 -3.10 5.90 -4.71
C PHE A 230 -4.35 5.29 -4.07
N CYS A 231 -4.16 4.46 -3.03
CA CYS A 231 -5.19 3.65 -2.37
C CYS A 231 -6.12 2.91 -3.36
N PRO A 232 -5.57 2.15 -4.32
CA PRO A 232 -6.39 1.38 -5.24
C PRO A 232 -7.24 0.38 -4.47
N SER A 233 -8.50 0.24 -4.87
CA SER A 233 -9.37 -0.80 -4.33
C SER A 233 -8.72 -2.17 -4.60
N PRO A 234 -8.74 -3.10 -3.64
CA PRO A 234 -8.35 -4.47 -3.92
C PRO A 234 -9.21 -4.94 -5.09
N SER A 235 -8.58 -5.38 -6.18
CA SER A 235 -9.31 -6.03 -7.26
C SER A 235 -10.02 -7.23 -6.65
N THR A 236 -11.35 -7.19 -6.61
CA THR A 236 -12.20 -8.33 -6.24
C THR A 236 -12.10 -9.41 -7.30
N THR A 237 -10.92 -10.01 -7.46
CA THR A 237 -10.87 -11.44 -7.77
C THR A 237 -11.13 -12.12 -6.43
N SER A 238 -12.39 -12.14 -6.03
CA SER A 238 -12.86 -12.99 -4.93
C SER A 238 -12.64 -14.44 -5.34
N ASN A 239 -11.42 -14.95 -5.19
CA ASN A 239 -11.28 -16.28 -4.62
C ASN A 239 -11.56 -16.11 -3.13
N LYS A 240 -12.83 -15.84 -2.83
CA LYS A 240 -13.39 -16.08 -1.51
C LYS A 240 -13.19 -17.58 -1.34
N LEU A 241 -12.11 -17.99 -0.67
CA LEU A 241 -12.06 -19.30 -0.05
C LEU A 241 -13.16 -19.24 1.02
N GLN A 242 -14.38 -19.48 0.56
CA GLN A 242 -15.48 -19.89 1.41
C GLN A 242 -14.98 -21.21 1.97
N LEU A 243 -14.45 -21.17 3.20
CA LEU A 243 -14.21 -22.37 3.97
C LEU A 243 -15.59 -22.98 4.20
N LYS A 244 -16.03 -23.83 3.27
CA LYS A 244 -17.28 -24.57 3.37
C LYS A 244 -16.99 -25.69 4.35
N VAL A 245 -17.14 -25.41 5.64
CA VAL A 245 -17.09 -26.43 6.69
C VAL A 245 -18.35 -27.28 6.49
N ILE A 246 -18.21 -28.38 5.75
CA ILE A 246 -19.24 -29.40 5.64
C ILE A 246 -19.12 -30.25 6.89
N ILE A 247 -19.97 -29.98 7.87
CA ILE A 247 -20.16 -30.90 9.01
C ILE A 247 -21.08 -32.01 8.49
N PRO A 248 -20.64 -33.27 8.36
CA PRO A 248 -21.53 -34.35 8.01
C PRO A 248 -22.59 -34.49 9.11
N VAL A 249 -23.86 -34.51 8.70
CA VAL A 249 -25.05 -34.61 9.57
C VAL A 249 -24.96 -35.79 10.56
N ALA A 250 -24.22 -36.84 10.20
CA ALA A 250 -23.95 -38.00 11.05
C ALA A 250 -23.21 -37.68 12.37
N ILE A 251 -22.46 -36.57 12.45
CA ILE A 251 -21.79 -36.15 13.69
C ILE A 251 -22.76 -35.35 14.58
N PHE A 252 -23.73 -34.65 13.98
CA PHE A 252 -24.71 -33.86 14.71
C PHE A 252 -25.73 -34.74 15.45
N GLU A 253 -26.17 -35.85 14.83
CA GLU A 253 -27.04 -36.81 15.52
C GLU A 253 -26.32 -37.50 16.68
N SER A 254 -25.07 -37.93 16.50
CA SER A 254 -24.30 -38.58 17.57
C SER A 254 -24.05 -37.65 18.77
N LEU A 255 -23.76 -36.36 18.53
CA LEU A 255 -23.59 -35.38 19.62
C LEU A 255 -24.91 -35.01 20.29
N LEU A 256 -25.99 -34.89 19.52
CA LEU A 256 -27.31 -34.54 20.05
C LEU A 256 -27.90 -35.69 20.88
N THR A 257 -27.73 -36.95 20.45
CA THR A 257 -28.15 -38.12 21.24
C THR A 257 -27.31 -38.28 22.51
N ALA A 258 -26.01 -37.98 22.45
CA ALA A 258 -25.14 -37.98 23.63
C ALA A 258 -25.54 -36.88 24.63
N LEU A 259 -25.83 -35.67 24.16
CA LEU A 259 -26.30 -34.55 25.00
C LEU A 259 -27.70 -34.81 25.58
N LEU A 260 -28.65 -35.33 24.79
CA LEU A 260 -30.00 -35.66 25.25
C LEU A 260 -29.98 -36.81 26.26
N SER A 261 -29.12 -37.81 26.07
CA SER A 261 -28.93 -38.89 27.05
C SER A 261 -28.33 -38.36 28.36
N ALA A 262 -27.32 -37.48 28.30
CA ALA A 262 -26.73 -36.86 29.49
C ALA A 262 -27.73 -35.95 30.25
N LEU A 263 -28.62 -35.26 29.53
CA LEU A 263 -29.70 -34.45 30.11
C LEU A 263 -30.79 -35.31 30.78
N TRP A 264 -31.09 -36.50 30.25
CA TRP A 264 -32.04 -37.44 30.86
C TRP A 264 -31.55 -38.02 32.20
N TRP A 265 -30.22 -38.19 32.39
CA TRP A 265 -29.66 -38.63 33.67
C TRP A 265 -29.59 -37.50 34.72
N TRP A 266 -29.67 -36.24 34.30
CA TRP A 266 -29.61 -35.07 35.20
C TRP A 266 -30.98 -34.47 35.54
N PHE A 267 -31.97 -34.59 34.67
CA PHE A 267 -33.30 -34.00 34.84
C PHE A 267 -34.40 -35.06 34.86
N GLY A 268 -34.19 -36.13 35.63
CA GLY A 268 -35.29 -36.98 36.10
C GLY A 268 -36.28 -36.11 36.87
N ASP A 269 -37.49 -36.07 36.34
CA ASP A 269 -38.70 -35.42 36.85
C ASP A 269 -38.83 -33.89 36.66
N GLY A 270 -39.43 -33.52 35.53
CA GLY A 270 -40.42 -32.45 35.48
C GLY A 270 -39.96 -31.11 34.89
N ILE A 271 -39.95 -30.97 33.56
CA ILE A 271 -40.03 -29.65 32.92
C ILE A 271 -40.98 -29.72 31.71
N SER A 272 -42.13 -29.04 31.83
CA SER A 272 -42.96 -28.60 30.70
C SER A 272 -42.24 -27.49 29.94
N ILE A 273 -42.18 -27.59 28.62
CA ILE A 273 -41.65 -26.55 27.74
C ILE A 273 -42.83 -25.68 27.28
N CYS A 274 -42.82 -24.39 27.65
CA CYS A 274 -43.81 -23.42 27.19
C CYS A 274 -43.24 -22.59 26.04
N ASN A 275 -43.99 -22.53 24.94
CA ASN A 275 -43.61 -21.86 23.70
C ASN A 275 -44.06 -20.40 23.72
N SER A 276 -43.12 -19.47 23.64
CA SER A 276 -43.37 -18.02 23.59
C SER A 276 -43.87 -17.61 22.19
N ASN A 277 -45.10 -17.98 21.84
CA ASN A 277 -45.81 -17.32 20.73
C ASN A 277 -47.35 -17.41 20.80
N SER A 278 -47.93 -17.23 21.99
CA SER A 278 -49.35 -16.98 22.17
C SER A 278 -49.60 -16.34 23.53
N ASN A 279 -50.49 -15.35 23.59
CA ASN A 279 -50.95 -14.71 24.83
C ASN A 279 -51.57 -15.73 25.80
N ASN A 280 -51.22 -15.56 27.08
CA ASN A 280 -51.86 -16.02 28.32
C ASN A 280 -51.61 -17.46 28.85
N ASN A 281 -50.92 -17.47 30.00
CA ASN A 281 -50.87 -18.42 31.13
C ASN A 281 -50.25 -19.82 30.97
N CYS A 282 -49.15 -19.97 31.73
CA CYS A 282 -48.38 -21.16 32.13
C CYS A 282 -47.76 -21.97 31.00
#